data_AF-A0A1R1YSG9-F1
#
_entry.id   AF-A0A1R1YSG9-F1
#
_cell.length_a   1.000
_cell.length_b   1.000
_cell.length_c   1.000
_cell.angle_alpha   90.00
_cell.angle_beta   90.00
_cell.angle_gamma   90.00
#
_symmetry.space_group_name_H-M   'P 1'
#
loop_
_entity.id
_entity.type
_entity.pdbx_description
1 polymer ?
#
loop_
_entity_poly.entity_id
_entity_poly.type
_entity_poly.pdbx_seq_one_letter_code
_entity_poly.pdbx_strand_id
1 'polypeptide(L)'
;MHINQDVCWDELMMVLMSIALHKAPGEDGLEIGWYKVLFNDYDFYCPESSMAKDLLNLLQSNWRKWKIPKIWNITEIVPITKTGDIKLLDNY
;
A
#
# COMPACT_ATOMS: atom_id res chain seq x y z
N MET A 1 -8.74 -10.86 18.72
CA MET A 1 -8.97 -10.42 17.34
C MET A 1 -10.08 -11.28 16.76
N HIS A 2 -11.22 -10.69 16.42
CA HIS A 2 -12.34 -11.42 15.84
C HIS A 2 -12.14 -11.48 14.33
N ILE A 3 -12.02 -12.68 13.77
CA ILE A 3 -11.80 -12.86 12.34
C ILE A 3 -13.06 -12.37 11.60
N ASN A 4 -12.87 -11.59 10.52
CA ASN A 4 -13.91 -10.96 9.68
C ASN A 4 -14.59 -9.70 10.22
N GLN A 5 -14.04 -9.03 11.23
CA GLN A 5 -14.46 -7.65 11.54
C GLN A 5 -14.03 -6.68 10.44
N ASP A 6 -14.61 -5.48 10.46
CA ASP A 6 -14.16 -4.41 9.58
C ASP A 6 -12.72 -4.01 9.91
N VAL A 7 -11.96 -3.66 8.87
CA VAL A 7 -10.61 -3.12 9.01
C VAL A 7 -10.66 -1.89 9.91
N CYS A 8 -9.90 -1.89 11.00
CA CYS A 8 -9.81 -0.75 11.90
C CYS A 8 -8.64 0.19 11.54
N TRP A 9 -8.63 1.38 12.15
CA TRP A 9 -7.57 2.37 11.90
C TRP A 9 -6.20 1.86 12.33
N ASP A 10 -6.10 1.19 13.48
CA ASP A 10 -4.83 0.66 13.99
C ASP A 10 -4.23 -0.37 13.03
N GLU A 11 -5.06 -1.24 12.45
CA GLU A 11 -4.63 -2.20 11.43
C GLU A 11 -4.09 -1.52 10.18
N LEU A 12 -4.80 -0.50 9.71
CA LEU A 12 -4.37 0.28 8.55
C LEU A 12 -3.04 1.00 8.83
N MET A 13 -2.90 1.63 10.00
CA MET A 13 -1.68 2.33 10.39
C MET A 13 -0.49 1.38 10.53
N MET A 14 -0.67 0.20 11.13
CA MET A 14 0.36 -0.82 11.18
C MET A 14 0.84 -1.21 9.78
N VAL A 15 -0.08 -1.40 8.83
CA VAL A 15 0.27 -1.72 7.44
C VAL A 15 1.04 -0.57 6.82
N LEU A 16 0.52 0.67 6.87
CA LEU A 16 1.17 1.84 6.29
C LEU A 16 2.60 2.05 6.81
N MET A 17 2.82 1.84 8.11
CA MET A 17 4.14 1.96 8.75
C MET A 17 5.07 0.80 8.39
N SER A 18 4.53 -0.38 8.06
CA SER A 18 5.31 -1.55 7.64
C SER A 18 5.72 -1.53 6.17
N ILE A 19 5.13 -0.65 5.35
CA ILE A 19 5.48 -0.56 3.93
C ILE A 19 6.93 -0.09 3.81
N ALA A 20 7.77 -0.91 3.17
CA ALA A 20 9.17 -0.59 2.94
C ALA A 20 9.31 0.72 2.15
N LEU A 21 10.04 1.67 2.74
CA LEU A 21 10.41 2.90 2.06
C LEU A 21 11.28 2.56 0.83
N HIS A 22 11.18 3.39 -0.22
CA HIS A 22 11.98 3.28 -1.46
C HIS A 22 11.64 2.11 -2.40
N LYS A 23 10.45 1.51 -2.33
CA LYS A 23 9.99 0.71 -3.48
C LYS A 23 9.65 1.65 -4.65
N ALA A 24 9.82 1.12 -5.86
CA ALA A 24 9.38 1.81 -7.06
C ALA A 24 7.87 2.11 -6.97
N PRO A 25 7.44 3.30 -7.42
CA PRO A 25 6.01 3.60 -7.53
C PRO A 25 5.35 2.66 -8.55
N GLY A 26 4.03 2.52 -8.46
CA GLY A 26 3.25 1.82 -9.49
C GLY A 26 3.04 2.68 -10.74
N GLU A 27 2.11 2.24 -11.59
CA GLU A 27 1.72 2.93 -12.84
C GLU A 27 1.27 4.39 -12.61
N ASP A 28 0.76 4.71 -11.41
CA ASP A 28 0.33 6.05 -11.03
C ASP A 28 1.49 7.01 -10.69
N GLY A 29 2.72 6.50 -10.56
CA GLY A 29 3.90 7.28 -10.21
C GLY A 29 3.93 7.76 -8.75
N LEU A 30 3.00 7.32 -7.89
CA LEU A 30 2.94 7.75 -6.50
C LEU A 30 3.95 6.98 -5.64
N GLU A 31 4.96 7.68 -5.14
CA GLU A 31 5.92 7.09 -4.20
C GLU A 31 5.27 6.78 -2.86
N ILE A 32 5.67 5.67 -2.25
CA ILE A 32 5.16 5.17 -0.96
C ILE A 32 5.09 6.24 0.13
N GLY A 33 5.95 7.26 0.12
CA GLY A 33 5.91 8.36 1.08
C GLY A 33 4.65 9.24 1.02
N TRP A 34 3.78 9.08 0.02
CA TRP A 34 2.59 9.92 -0.17
C TRP A 34 1.67 9.96 1.06
N TYR A 35 1.53 8.85 1.79
CA TYR A 35 0.65 8.80 2.96
C TYR A 35 1.12 9.75 4.07
N LYS A 36 2.42 10.05 4.16
CA LYS A 36 2.97 10.99 5.15
C LYS A 36 2.60 12.44 4.85
N VAL A 37 2.30 12.75 3.59
CA VAL A 37 1.90 14.10 3.16
C VAL A 37 0.40 14.30 3.33
N LEU A 38 -0.39 13.23 3.24
CA LEU A 38 -1.84 13.29 3.26
C LEU A 38 -2.45 13.33 4.66
N PHE A 39 -1.69 12.92 5.67
CA PHE A 39 -2.15 12.85 7.06
C PHE A 39 -1.50 13.91 7.93
N ASN A 40 -2.26 14.44 8.88
CA ASN A 40 -1.72 15.33 9.89
C ASN A 40 -1.02 14.51 11.02
N ASP A 41 -0.25 15.17 11.87
CA ASP A 41 0.46 14.48 12.97
C ASP A 41 -0.48 13.76 13.96
N TYR A 42 -1.74 14.21 14.05
CA TYR A 42 -2.76 13.64 14.92
C TYR A 42 -3.38 12.35 14.35
N ASP A 43 -3.36 12.20 13.03
CA ASP A 43 -3.93 11.06 12.32
C ASP A 43 -3.24 9.74 12.69
N PHE A 44 -2.04 9.81 13.27
CA PHE A 44 -1.36 8.63 13.80
C PHE A 44 -2.19 7.87 14.84
N TYR A 45 -2.96 8.58 15.67
CA TYR A 45 -3.74 7.98 16.75
C TYR A 45 -5.19 7.69 16.35
N CYS A 46 -5.80 8.54 15.52
CA CYS A 46 -7.16 8.38 15.05
C CYS A 46 -7.35 9.13 13.73
N PRO A 47 -8.21 8.68 12.80
CA PRO A 47 -8.38 9.36 11.53
C PRO A 47 -9.19 10.65 11.75
N GLU A 48 -8.52 11.79 11.93
CA GLU A 48 -9.16 13.09 12.15
C GLU A 48 -9.36 13.85 10.86
N SER A 49 -8.35 13.83 9.98
CA SER A 49 -8.42 14.49 8.68
C SER A 49 -9.51 13.86 7.80
N SER A 50 -10.07 14.68 6.91
CA SER A 50 -11.03 14.19 5.91
C SER A 50 -10.42 13.06 5.08
N MET A 51 -9.15 13.21 4.69
CA MET A 51 -8.43 12.21 3.90
C MET A 51 -8.25 10.87 4.65
N ALA A 52 -7.87 10.91 5.94
CA ALA A 52 -7.73 9.70 6.76
C ALA A 52 -9.07 8.95 6.89
N LYS A 53 -10.15 9.69 7.14
CA LYS A 53 -11.51 9.14 7.21
C LYS A 53 -11.94 8.54 5.87
N ASP A 54 -11.69 9.24 4.78
CA ASP A 54 -12.07 8.79 3.43
C ASP A 54 -11.29 7.53 3.02
N LEU A 55 -9.99 7.45 3.33
CA LEU A 55 -9.19 6.25 3.09
C LEU A 55 -9.75 5.04 3.85
N LEU A 56 -10.00 5.19 5.16
CA LEU A 56 -10.55 4.11 5.98
C LEU A 56 -11.92 3.66 5.46
N ASN A 57 -12.81 4.62 5.16
CA ASN A 57 -14.13 4.33 4.62
C ASN A 57 -14.07 3.61 3.27
N LEU A 58 -13.13 3.99 2.39
CA LEU A 58 -12.92 3.36 1.10
C LEU A 58 -12.47 1.90 1.27
N LEU A 59 -11.53 1.63 2.17
CA LEU A 59 -11.06 0.27 2.43
C LEU A 59 -12.14 -0.61 3.05
N GLN A 60 -12.84 -0.11 4.08
CA GLN A 60 -13.97 -0.82 4.69
C GLN A 60 -15.09 -1.10 3.68
N SER A 61 -15.39 -0.13 2.81
CA SER A 61 -16.40 -0.31 1.76
C SER A 61 -16.01 -1.40 0.76
N ASN A 62 -14.74 -1.50 0.38
CA ASN A 62 -14.26 -2.55 -0.51
C ASN A 62 -14.23 -3.92 0.20
N TRP A 63 -13.80 -3.96 1.47
CA TRP A 63 -13.81 -5.15 2.32
C TRP A 63 -15.22 -5.76 2.43
N ARG A 64 -16.21 -4.94 2.82
CA ARG A 64 -17.61 -5.36 2.98
C ARG A 64 -18.25 -5.83 1.66
N LYS A 65 -17.82 -5.27 0.53
CA LYS A 65 -18.31 -5.66 -0.81
C LYS A 65 -17.70 -6.97 -1.32
N TRP A 66 -16.69 -7.52 -0.64
CA TRP A 66 -15.95 -8.72 -1.06
C TRP A 66 -15.45 -8.64 -2.51
N LYS A 67 -15.19 -7.43 -2.99
CA LYS A 67 -14.85 -7.18 -4.40
C LYS A 67 -13.70 -6.19 -4.46
N ILE A 68 -12.51 -6.73 -4.73
CA ILE A 68 -11.34 -5.92 -5.03
C ILE A 68 -11.45 -5.47 -6.50
N PRO A 69 -11.30 -4.17 -6.81
CA PRO A 69 -11.23 -3.70 -8.18
C PRO A 69 -10.15 -4.43 -8.97
N LYS A 70 -10.45 -4.89 -10.19
CA LYS A 70 -9.47 -5.60 -11.04
C LYS A 70 -8.18 -4.80 -11.27
N ILE A 71 -8.32 -3.48 -11.37
CA ILE A 71 -7.20 -2.55 -11.55
C ILE A 71 -6.20 -2.58 -10.38
N TRP A 72 -6.65 -2.93 -9.17
CA TRP A 72 -5.77 -3.09 -8.00
C TRP A 72 -5.03 -4.43 -7.98
N ASN A 73 -5.37 -5.36 -8.87
CA ASN A 73 -4.70 -6.64 -9.02
C ASN A 73 -3.79 -6.69 -10.27
N ILE A 74 -3.41 -5.53 -10.79
CA ILE A 74 -2.45 -5.40 -11.88
C ILE A 74 -1.05 -5.35 -11.26
N THR A 75 -0.10 -6.06 -11.88
CA THR A 75 1.32 -6.00 -11.50
C THR A 75 2.12 -5.56 -12.71
N GLU A 76 2.92 -4.52 -12.54
CA GLU A 76 3.86 -4.07 -13.57
C GLU A 76 5.07 -5.02 -13.58
N ILE A 77 5.38 -5.56 -14.76
CA ILE A 77 6.55 -6.42 -14.96
C ILE A 77 7.68 -5.54 -15.46
N VAL A 78 8.62 -5.24 -14.56
CA VAL A 78 9.83 -4.49 -14.90
C VAL A 78 11.00 -5.47 -15.00
N PRO A 79 11.69 -5.58 -16.16
CA PRO A 79 12.89 -6.40 -16.26
C PRO A 79 14.02 -5.76 -15.45
N ILE A 80 14.48 -6.44 -14.39
CA ILE A 80 15.63 -6.02 -13.60
C ILE A 80 16.84 -6.83 -14.07
N THR A 81 17.78 -6.17 -14.74
CA THR A 81 19.05 -6.80 -15.12
C THR A 81 19.89 -7.02 -13.87
N LYS A 82 20.33 -8.26 -13.64
CA LYS A 82 21.31 -8.57 -12.58
C LYS A 82 22.65 -7.94 -12.95
N THR A 83 23.38 -7.43 -11.95
CA THR A 83 24.78 -7.01 -12.13
C THR A 83 25.64 -8.25 -12.38
N GLY A 84 26.13 -8.42 -13.61
CA GLY A 84 26.95 -9.56 -14.05
C GLY A 84 27.03 -9.66 -15.57
N ASP A 85 27.86 -10.56 -16.10
CA ASP A 85 27.88 -10.85 -17.54
C ASP A 85 26.55 -11.48 -17.95
N ILE A 86 25.83 -10.84 -18.88
CA ILE A 86 24.53 -11.27 -19.40
C ILE A 86 24.63 -12.67 -20.05
N LYS A 87 25.84 -13.11 -20.41
CA LYS A 87 26.11 -14.43 -21.00
C LYS A 87 26.36 -15.54 -19.97
N LEU A 88 26.59 -15.21 -18.69
CA LEU A 88 26.76 -16.20 -17.63
C LEU A 88 25.40 -16.59 -17.04
N LEU A 89 24.94 -17.81 -17.36
CA LEU A 89 23.69 -18.37 -16.86
C LEU A 89 23.76 -18.80 -15.37
N ASP A 90 24.97 -18.95 -14.83
CA ASP A 90 25.21 -19.35 -13.42
C ASP A 90 25.58 -18.15 -12.54
N ASN A 91 24.69 -17.17 -12.45
CA ASN A 91 24.80 -16.07 -11.48
C ASN A 91 23.71 -16.22 -10.40
N TYR A 92 24.00 -17.10 -9.43
CA TYR A 92 23.20 -17.35 -8.22
C TYR A 92 23.53 -16.32 -7.15
#